data_AF-A0A7W6J999-F1
#
_entry.id   AF-A0A7W6J999-F1
#
_cell.length_a   1.000
_cell.length_b   1.000
_cell.length_c   1.000
_cell.angle_alpha   90.00
_cell.angle_beta   90.00
_cell.angle_gamma   90.00
#
_symmetry.space_group_name_H-M   'P 1'
#
loop_
_entity.id
_entity.type
_entity.pdbx_description
1 polymer ?
#
loop_
_entity_poly.entity_id
_entity_poly.type
_entity_poly.pdbx_seq_one_letter_code
_entity_poly.pdbx_strand_id
1 'polypeptide(L)'
;MTPAERARQIDEEEFRHESDQLRARAFAYAEARRKEEAERFKHIRAEADRSYQNRKRKAENPTLPRDRLITFEGVTKQAHEWAKSLDLSHASFVRRCTKFGPEEAIRLGQRKVEHASRTLVTANGERKPLHEWAKQIGITVSGIHRRIRRGMTLEEAVTAPRARRKSSSRNRNRGVVSNLSDLHGTGGGSAAQEISEITFSERAK
;
A
#
# COMPACT_ATOMS: atom_id res chain seq x y z
N MET A 1 63.40 -38.97 11.18
CA MET A 1 62.01 -39.03 10.70
C MET A 1 61.98 -39.88 9.46
N THR A 2 61.21 -40.96 9.47
CA THR A 2 61.10 -41.86 8.31
C THR A 2 60.16 -41.26 7.26
N PRO A 3 60.29 -41.60 5.97
CA PRO A 3 59.37 -41.15 4.93
C PRO A 3 57.90 -41.45 5.24
N ALA A 4 57.63 -42.58 5.90
CA ALA A 4 56.28 -42.98 6.31
C ALA A 4 55.71 -42.11 7.45
N GLU A 5 56.53 -41.67 8.40
CA GLU A 5 56.12 -40.73 9.46
C GLU A 5 55.78 -39.35 8.88
N ARG A 6 56.56 -38.91 7.88
CA ARG A 6 56.33 -37.62 7.22
C ARG A 6 55.00 -37.60 6.47
N ALA A 7 54.65 -38.68 5.78
CA ALA A 7 53.38 -38.80 5.08
C ALA A 7 52.18 -38.72 6.05
N ARG A 8 52.24 -39.43 7.18
CA ARG A 8 51.17 -39.39 8.20
C ARG A 8 50.99 -37.99 8.81
N GLN A 9 52.10 -37.27 9.02
CA GLN A 9 52.03 -35.92 9.56
C GLN A 9 51.38 -34.96 8.55
N ILE A 10 51.69 -35.08 7.26
CA ILE A 10 51.06 -34.29 6.21
C ILE A 10 49.55 -34.60 6.16
N ASP A 11 49.16 -35.87 6.15
CA ASP A 11 47.75 -36.27 6.13
C ASP A 11 46.98 -35.75 7.36
N GLU A 12 47.60 -35.76 8.54
CA GLU A 12 46.99 -35.23 9.76
C GLU A 12 46.84 -33.70 9.72
N GLU A 13 47.85 -32.99 9.20
CA GLU A 13 47.80 -31.54 9.02
C GLU A 13 46.75 -31.14 7.98
N GLU A 14 46.66 -31.86 6.86
CA GLU A 14 45.66 -31.67 5.82
C GLU A 14 44.24 -31.92 6.37
N PHE A 15 44.02 -33.02 7.08
CA PHE A 15 42.73 -33.32 7.68
C PHE A 15 42.30 -32.27 8.71
N ARG A 16 43.23 -31.79 9.55
CA ARG A 16 42.96 -30.70 10.50
C ARG A 16 42.56 -29.42 9.77
N HIS A 17 43.30 -29.07 8.71
CA HIS A 17 43.01 -27.87 7.93
C HIS A 17 41.65 -27.94 7.25
N GLU A 18 41.29 -29.08 6.64
CA GLU A 18 39.98 -29.29 6.03
C GLU A 18 38.86 -29.25 7.07
N SER A 19 39.07 -29.86 8.24
CA SER A 19 38.09 -29.84 9.34
C SER A 19 37.83 -28.41 9.83
N ASP A 20 38.89 -27.62 10.01
CA ASP A 20 38.78 -26.23 10.44
C ASP A 20 38.11 -25.36 9.37
N GLN A 21 38.43 -25.55 8.09
CA GLN A 21 37.74 -24.87 7.00
C GLN A 21 36.24 -25.22 6.95
N LEU A 22 35.89 -26.49 7.15
CA LEU A 22 34.50 -26.93 7.17
C LEU A 22 33.71 -26.29 8.32
N ARG A 23 34.30 -26.24 9.52
CA ARG A 23 33.72 -25.56 10.69
C ARG A 23 33.55 -24.06 10.42
N ALA A 24 34.57 -23.40 9.87
CA ALA A 24 34.51 -21.98 9.55
C ALA A 24 33.38 -21.67 8.56
N ARG A 25 33.21 -22.49 7.51
CA ARG A 25 32.11 -22.37 6.55
C ARG A 25 30.74 -22.57 7.21
N ALA A 26 30.61 -23.56 8.09
CA ALA A 26 29.37 -23.82 8.80
C ALA A 26 28.97 -22.65 9.71
N PHE A 27 29.93 -22.07 10.44
CA PHE A 27 29.69 -20.88 11.26
C PHE A 27 29.33 -19.65 10.42
N ALA A 28 30.05 -19.40 9.33
CA ALA A 28 29.76 -18.28 8.42
C ALA A 28 28.34 -18.40 7.82
N TYR A 29 27.93 -19.60 7.42
CA TYR A 29 26.58 -19.87 6.94
C TYR A 29 25.53 -19.60 8.02
N ALA A 30 25.75 -20.09 9.24
CA ALA A 30 24.83 -19.87 10.36
C ALA A 30 24.69 -18.38 10.72
N GLU A 31 25.79 -17.62 10.71
CA GLU A 31 25.75 -16.18 10.93
C GLU A 31 25.03 -15.42 9.82
N ALA A 32 25.28 -15.77 8.56
CA ALA A 32 24.58 -15.18 7.42
C ALA A 32 23.06 -15.41 7.52
N ARG A 33 22.65 -16.64 7.84
CA ARG A 33 21.24 -16.99 8.06
C ARG A 33 20.62 -16.21 9.21
N ARG A 34 21.30 -16.07 10.35
CA ARG A 34 20.82 -15.25 11.48
C ARG A 34 20.65 -13.79 11.09
N LYS A 35 21.58 -13.22 10.32
CA LYS A 35 21.49 -11.83 9.83
C LYS A 35 20.29 -11.65 8.90
N GLU A 36 20.12 -12.55 7.92
CA GLU A 36 18.97 -12.53 7.01
C GLU A 36 17.63 -12.60 7.76
N GLU A 37 17.52 -13.51 8.73
CA GLU A 37 16.32 -13.66 9.55
C GLU A 37 16.08 -12.42 10.41
N ALA A 38 17.12 -11.86 11.04
CA ALA A 38 17.02 -10.63 11.80
C ALA A 38 16.52 -9.46 10.94
N GLU A 39 17.03 -9.30 9.71
CA GLU A 39 16.55 -8.27 8.78
C GLU A 39 15.08 -8.48 8.38
N ARG A 40 14.69 -9.74 8.12
CA ARG A 40 13.29 -10.09 7.83
C ARG A 40 12.37 -9.72 9.00
N PHE A 41 12.77 -10.04 10.23
CA PHE A 41 11.99 -9.72 11.43
C PHE A 41 11.96 -8.21 11.73
N LYS A 42 13.03 -7.46 11.45
CA LYS A 42 13.04 -6.00 11.56
C LYS A 42 11.94 -5.36 10.70
N HIS A 43 11.77 -5.81 9.46
CA HIS A 43 10.72 -5.28 8.58
C HIS A 43 9.32 -5.57 9.13
N ILE A 44 9.06 -6.81 9.57
CA ILE A 44 7.77 -7.22 10.13
C ILE A 44 7.44 -6.40 11.38
N ARG A 45 8.41 -6.19 12.28
CA ARG A 45 8.24 -5.37 13.47
C ARG A 45 7.95 -3.90 13.13
N ALA A 46 8.70 -3.32 12.21
CA ALA A 46 8.47 -1.94 11.77
C ALA A 46 7.10 -1.74 11.07
N GLU A 47 6.60 -2.76 10.37
CA GLU A 47 5.25 -2.75 9.80
C GLU A 47 4.16 -2.86 10.88
N ALA A 48 4.35 -3.75 11.86
CA ALA A 48 3.47 -3.88 13.01
C ALA A 48 3.41 -2.58 13.84
N ASP A 49 4.56 -1.95 14.09
CA ASP A 49 4.65 -0.67 14.79
C ASP A 49 3.92 0.44 14.02
N ARG A 50 4.13 0.55 12.70
CA ARG A 50 3.38 1.52 11.86
C ARG A 50 1.88 1.29 11.92
N SER A 51 1.43 0.04 11.85
CA SER A 51 0.02 -0.33 11.96
C SER A 51 -0.55 0.04 13.34
N TYR A 52 0.18 -0.23 14.41
CA TYR A 52 -0.17 0.15 15.77
C TYR A 52 -0.31 1.68 15.90
N GLN A 53 0.69 2.45 15.45
CA GLN A 53 0.65 3.91 15.51
C GLN A 53 -0.53 4.50 14.71
N ASN A 54 -0.86 3.93 13.54
CA ASN A 54 -2.02 4.38 12.77
C ASN A 54 -3.34 4.12 13.48
N ARG A 55 -3.50 2.95 14.12
CA ARG A 55 -4.69 2.63 14.92
C ARG A 55 -4.81 3.54 16.15
N LYS A 56 -3.70 3.78 16.86
CA LYS A 56 -3.63 4.71 17.99
C LYS A 56 -4.06 6.13 17.58
N ARG A 57 -3.50 6.66 16.49
CA ARG A 57 -3.89 7.99 15.96
C ARG A 57 -5.37 8.07 15.57
N LYS A 58 -5.95 6.99 15.05
CA LYS A 58 -7.38 6.91 14.70
C LYS A 58 -8.27 6.86 15.95
N ALA A 59 -7.81 6.21 17.02
CA ALA A 59 -8.49 6.18 18.31
C ALA A 59 -8.40 7.53 19.04
N GLU A 60 -7.25 8.20 18.99
CA GLU A 60 -7.04 9.55 19.58
C GLU A 60 -7.78 10.65 18.83
N ASN A 61 -7.97 10.50 17.51
CA ASN A 61 -8.75 11.42 16.68
C ASN A 61 -9.98 10.72 16.10
N PRO A 62 -10.99 10.42 16.93
CA PRO A 62 -12.24 9.89 16.42
C PRO A 62 -12.84 10.89 15.43
N THR A 63 -13.32 10.40 14.29
CA THR A 63 -14.05 11.24 13.33
C THR A 63 -15.16 11.97 14.08
N LEU A 64 -15.19 13.30 13.94
CA LEU A 64 -16.22 14.11 14.59
C LEU A 64 -17.61 13.57 14.21
N PRO A 65 -18.52 13.37 15.18
CA PRO A 65 -19.89 13.01 14.89
C PRO A 65 -20.47 13.97 13.86
N ARG A 66 -21.18 13.44 12.87
CA ARG A 66 -21.75 14.21 11.76
C ARG A 66 -22.64 15.37 12.25
N ASP A 67 -23.24 15.18 13.42
CA ASP A 67 -24.25 16.07 14.02
C ASP A 67 -23.65 17.01 15.08
N ARG A 68 -22.33 17.07 15.20
CA ARG A 68 -21.68 17.98 16.15
C ARG A 68 -21.99 19.44 15.78
N LEU A 69 -22.55 20.16 16.74
CA LEU A 69 -22.75 21.61 16.67
C LEU A 69 -21.43 22.32 16.91
N ILE A 70 -21.13 23.30 16.05
CA ILE A 70 -19.93 24.13 16.10
C ILE A 70 -20.38 25.58 16.11
N THR A 71 -19.99 26.31 17.14
CA THR A 71 -20.24 27.74 17.30
C THR A 71 -19.00 28.53 16.88
N PHE A 72 -19.18 29.50 15.99
CA PHE A 72 -18.12 30.42 15.55
C PHE A 72 -18.74 31.78 15.25
N GLU A 73 -18.17 32.85 15.82
CA GLU A 73 -18.64 34.24 15.66
C GLU A 73 -20.15 34.41 15.94
N GLY A 74 -20.65 33.77 17.00
CA GLY A 74 -22.07 33.83 17.39
C GLY A 74 -23.01 32.97 16.56
N VAL A 75 -22.52 32.33 15.50
CA VAL A 75 -23.32 31.43 14.65
C VAL A 75 -23.06 29.98 15.07
N THR A 76 -24.11 29.25 15.43
CA THR A 76 -24.04 27.82 15.73
C THR A 76 -24.68 27.03 14.59
N LYS A 77 -23.89 26.14 13.97
CA LYS A 77 -24.36 25.26 12.88
C LYS A 77 -23.80 23.86 13.05
N GLN A 78 -24.41 22.88 12.38
CA GLN A 78 -23.82 21.55 12.30
C GLN A 78 -22.59 21.54 11.38
N ALA A 79 -21.66 20.61 11.60
CA ALA A 79 -20.44 20.49 10.81
C ALA A 79 -20.70 20.36 9.28
N HIS A 80 -21.78 19.68 8.88
CA HIS A 80 -22.14 19.54 7.47
C HIS A 80 -22.68 20.84 6.86
N GLU A 81 -23.37 21.67 7.63
CA GLU A 81 -23.87 22.98 7.19
C GLU A 81 -22.72 23.99 7.06
N TRP A 82 -21.78 23.98 8.02
CA TRP A 82 -20.54 24.74 7.91
C TRP A 82 -19.78 24.33 6.64
N ALA A 83 -19.60 23.04 6.39
CA ALA A 83 -18.95 22.55 5.17
C ALA A 83 -19.65 23.06 3.89
N LYS A 84 -20.98 23.02 3.86
CA LYS A 84 -21.78 23.54 2.74
C LYS A 84 -21.60 25.05 2.54
N SER A 85 -21.61 25.84 3.61
CA SER A 85 -21.40 27.30 3.52
C SER A 85 -20.00 27.71 3.06
N LEU A 86 -19.00 26.84 3.28
CA LEU A 86 -17.62 27.06 2.89
C LEU A 86 -17.27 26.42 1.53
N ASP A 87 -18.26 25.84 0.84
CA ASP A 87 -18.08 25.07 -0.40
C ASP A 87 -17.02 23.95 -0.26
N LEU A 88 -17.05 23.26 0.88
CA LEU A 88 -16.18 22.14 1.21
C LEU A 88 -16.97 20.85 1.30
N SER A 89 -16.34 19.74 0.94
CA SER A 89 -16.90 18.43 1.29
C SER A 89 -16.91 18.25 2.81
N HIS A 90 -17.96 17.62 3.35
CA HIS A 90 -18.08 17.33 4.79
C HIS A 90 -16.81 16.64 5.33
N ALA A 91 -16.29 15.65 4.60
CA ALA A 91 -15.04 14.97 4.98
C ALA A 91 -13.82 15.90 5.02
N SER A 92 -13.71 16.86 4.09
CA SER A 92 -12.63 17.84 4.10
C SER A 92 -12.73 18.78 5.29
N PHE A 93 -13.95 19.22 5.62
CA PHE A 93 -14.20 20.07 6.77
C PHE A 93 -13.91 19.35 8.10
N VAL A 94 -14.39 18.12 8.26
CA VAL A 94 -14.09 17.27 9.44
C VAL A 94 -12.59 17.07 9.59
N ARG A 95 -11.87 16.77 8.50
CA ARG A 95 -10.40 16.63 8.53
C ARG A 95 -9.69 17.92 8.94
N ARG A 96 -10.22 19.09 8.56
CA ARG A 96 -9.67 20.38 9.00
C ARG A 96 -9.94 20.60 10.48
N CYS A 97 -11.15 20.28 10.95
CA CYS A 97 -11.50 20.38 12.36
C CYS A 97 -10.65 19.48 13.25
N THR A 98 -10.35 18.24 12.82
CA THR A 98 -9.45 17.35 13.58
C THR A 98 -8.00 17.81 13.56
N LYS A 99 -7.56 18.44 12.47
CA LYS A 99 -6.16 18.86 12.34
C LYS A 99 -5.86 20.21 12.99
N PHE A 100 -6.79 21.16 12.94
CA PHE A 100 -6.57 22.55 13.32
C PHE A 100 -7.53 23.05 14.41
N GLY A 101 -8.53 22.24 14.80
CA GLY A 101 -9.65 22.68 15.62
C GLY A 101 -10.80 23.24 14.77
N PRO A 102 -12.03 23.29 15.33
CA PRO A 102 -13.23 23.66 14.58
C PRO A 102 -13.25 25.13 14.14
N GLU A 103 -12.78 26.06 14.97
CA GLU A 103 -12.78 27.49 14.65
C GLU A 103 -11.77 27.82 13.54
N GLU A 104 -10.54 27.32 13.66
CA GLU A 104 -9.49 27.54 12.66
C GLU A 104 -9.85 26.85 11.33
N ALA A 105 -10.55 25.72 11.37
CA ALA A 105 -11.06 25.06 10.18
C ALA A 105 -12.05 25.94 9.38
N ILE A 106 -12.87 26.74 10.08
CA ILE A 106 -13.81 27.69 9.46
C ILE A 106 -13.03 28.85 8.83
N ARG A 107 -12.07 29.46 9.55
CA ARG A 107 -11.21 30.53 9.00
C ARG A 107 -10.44 30.08 7.75
N LEU A 108 -9.86 28.88 7.79
CA LEU A 108 -9.16 28.29 6.65
C LEU A 108 -10.11 27.90 5.50
N GLY A 109 -11.38 27.64 5.80
CA GLY A 109 -12.43 27.39 4.83
C GLY A 109 -12.82 28.62 4.02
N GLN A 110 -12.80 29.79 4.64
CA GLN A 110 -13.14 31.06 3.99
C GLN A 110 -12.13 31.47 2.92
N ARG A 111 -10.88 31.00 3.02
CA ARG A 111 -9.85 31.21 1.98
C ARG A 111 -10.17 30.33 0.76
N LYS A 112 -10.84 30.90 -0.24
CA LYS A 112 -10.97 30.31 -1.57
C LYS A 112 -9.57 30.05 -2.11
N VAL A 113 -9.15 28.79 -2.13
CA VAL A 113 -7.88 28.41 -2.75
C VAL A 113 -8.08 28.64 -4.23
N GLU A 114 -7.53 29.73 -4.76
CA GLU A 114 -7.38 29.87 -6.20
C GLU A 114 -6.55 28.67 -6.66
N HIS A 115 -7.21 27.69 -7.26
CA HIS A 115 -6.54 26.46 -7.61
C HIS A 115 -5.38 26.80 -8.54
N ALA A 116 -4.20 26.23 -8.21
CA ALA A 116 -2.99 26.25 -9.04
C ALA A 116 -3.21 25.76 -10.50
N SER A 117 -4.44 25.34 -10.85
CA SER A 117 -4.89 25.05 -12.21
C SER A 117 -4.89 26.27 -13.15
N ARG A 118 -4.69 27.49 -12.64
CA ARG A 118 -4.50 28.70 -13.46
C ARG A 118 -3.06 28.98 -13.87
N THR A 119 -2.08 28.24 -13.35
CA THR A 119 -0.68 28.43 -13.78
C THR A 119 -0.58 28.11 -15.28
N LEU A 120 -0.33 29.16 -16.06
CA LEU A 120 -0.11 29.05 -17.50
C LEU A 120 1.22 28.35 -17.74
N VAL A 121 1.17 27.32 -18.56
CA VAL A 121 2.31 26.53 -18.97
C VAL A 121 2.55 26.77 -20.45
N THR A 122 3.77 27.22 -20.75
CA THR A 122 4.25 27.36 -22.13
C THR A 122 4.85 26.04 -22.60
N ALA A 123 4.39 25.55 -23.75
CA ALA A 123 5.00 24.43 -24.45
C ALA A 123 4.75 24.59 -25.96
N ASN A 124 5.78 24.35 -26.79
CA ASN A 124 5.70 24.45 -28.25
C ASN A 124 5.16 25.81 -28.76
N GLY A 125 5.49 26.90 -28.05
CA GLY A 125 5.03 28.26 -28.42
C GLY A 125 3.60 28.60 -27.99
N GLU A 126 2.82 27.66 -27.47
CA GLU A 126 1.47 27.91 -26.94
C GLU A 126 1.48 28.06 -25.42
N ARG A 127 0.74 29.04 -24.89
CA ARG A 127 0.56 29.27 -23.45
C ARG A 127 -0.86 28.87 -23.05
N LYS A 128 -0.99 27.73 -22.37
CA LYS A 128 -2.28 27.22 -21.90
C LYS A 128 -2.18 26.78 -20.45
N PRO A 129 -3.26 26.84 -19.65
CA PRO A 129 -3.25 26.28 -18.32
C PRO A 129 -3.10 24.75 -18.37
N LEU A 130 -2.46 24.18 -17.35
CA LEU A 130 -2.10 22.76 -17.34
C LEU A 130 -3.30 21.79 -17.53
N HIS A 131 -4.50 22.21 -17.14
CA HIS A 131 -5.72 21.43 -17.31
C HIS A 131 -6.19 21.38 -18.78
N GLU A 132 -5.96 22.43 -19.56
CA GLU A 132 -6.24 22.44 -21.00
C GLU A 132 -5.26 21.55 -21.76
N TRP A 133 -3.97 21.61 -21.40
CA TRP A 133 -2.97 20.66 -21.92
C TRP A 133 -3.40 19.22 -21.64
N ALA A 134 -3.83 18.92 -20.41
CA ALA A 134 -4.33 17.60 -20.03
C ALA A 134 -5.51 17.15 -20.91
N LYS A 135 -6.47 18.05 -21.17
CA LYS A 135 -7.61 17.81 -22.06
C LYS A 135 -7.19 17.55 -23.50
N GLN A 136 -6.26 18.35 -24.05
CA GLN A 136 -5.76 18.24 -25.42
C GLN A 136 -5.10 16.88 -25.71
N ILE A 137 -4.35 16.33 -24.74
CA ILE A 137 -3.62 15.06 -24.89
C ILE A 137 -4.48 13.86 -24.44
N GLY A 138 -5.60 14.11 -23.77
CA GLY A 138 -6.48 13.08 -23.22
C GLY A 138 -5.90 12.37 -21.98
N ILE A 139 -5.14 13.08 -21.14
CA ILE A 139 -4.62 12.58 -19.85
C ILE A 139 -5.11 13.46 -18.69
N THR A 140 -4.91 13.03 -17.45
CA THR A 140 -5.22 13.86 -16.27
C THR A 140 -4.04 14.79 -15.94
N VAL A 141 -4.31 15.91 -15.26
CA VAL A 141 -3.27 16.81 -14.73
C VAL A 141 -2.27 16.05 -13.86
N SER A 142 -2.77 15.14 -13.01
CA SER A 142 -1.92 14.23 -12.22
C SER A 142 -1.04 13.33 -13.10
N GLY A 143 -1.50 12.98 -14.30
CA GLY A 143 -0.73 12.25 -15.31
C GLY A 143 0.45 13.07 -15.82
N ILE A 144 0.24 14.36 -16.10
CA ILE A 144 1.32 15.30 -16.47
C ILE A 144 2.33 15.44 -15.32
N HIS A 145 1.88 15.66 -14.08
CA HIS A 145 2.78 15.70 -12.94
C HIS A 145 3.57 14.41 -12.74
N ARG A 146 2.96 13.24 -13.01
CA ARG A 146 3.67 11.96 -12.94
C ARG A 146 4.75 11.84 -14.02
N ARG A 147 4.52 12.38 -15.22
CA ARG A 147 5.53 12.44 -16.29
C ARG A 147 6.72 13.30 -15.85
N ILE A 148 6.45 14.49 -15.32
CA ILE A 148 7.48 15.40 -14.80
C ILE A 148 8.29 14.74 -13.67
N ARG A 149 7.62 14.08 -12.72
CA ARG A 149 8.29 13.33 -11.63
C ARG A 149 9.15 12.16 -12.11
N ARG A 150 8.95 11.69 -13.33
CA ARG A 150 9.79 10.65 -13.97
C ARG A 150 10.96 11.24 -14.75
N GLY A 151 11.18 12.56 -14.65
CA GLY A 151 12.28 13.26 -15.31
C GLY A 151 11.94 13.80 -16.70
N MET A 152 10.69 13.72 -17.16
CA MET A 152 10.29 14.36 -18.42
C MET A 152 10.25 15.88 -18.23
N THR A 153 10.69 16.61 -19.26
CA THR A 153 10.49 18.06 -19.28
C THR A 153 9.00 18.39 -19.41
N LEU A 154 8.62 19.63 -19.11
CA LEU A 154 7.22 20.06 -19.20
C LEU A 154 6.68 19.93 -20.63
N GLU A 155 7.49 20.26 -21.62
CA GLU A 155 7.14 20.15 -23.05
C GLU A 155 6.96 18.70 -23.50
N GLU A 156 7.87 17.81 -23.11
CA GLU A 156 7.75 16.37 -23.35
C GLU A 156 6.52 15.80 -22.65
N ALA A 157 6.26 16.25 -21.41
CA ALA A 157 5.15 15.77 -20.62
C ALA A 157 3.79 16.15 -21.22
N VAL A 158 3.69 17.28 -21.93
CA VAL A 158 2.47 17.69 -22.64
C VAL A 158 2.42 17.24 -24.11
N THR A 159 3.51 16.77 -24.69
CA THR A 159 3.50 16.29 -26.09
C THR A 159 3.39 14.77 -26.18
N ALA A 160 3.87 14.04 -25.17
CA ALA A 160 3.92 12.59 -25.23
C ALA A 160 2.51 11.95 -25.34
N PRO A 161 2.30 10.99 -26.26
CA PRO A 161 1.01 10.34 -26.42
C PRO A 161 0.60 9.57 -25.16
N ARG A 162 -0.69 9.42 -24.93
CA ARG A 162 -1.20 8.61 -23.82
C ARG A 162 -0.73 7.16 -24.01
N ALA A 163 0.14 6.69 -23.11
CA ALA A 163 0.53 5.29 -23.10
C ALA A 163 -0.74 4.43 -22.98
N ARG A 164 -1.01 3.60 -23.99
CA ARG A 164 -2.08 2.61 -23.94
C ARG A 164 -1.82 1.76 -22.71
N ARG A 165 -2.76 1.77 -21.76
CA ARG A 165 -2.70 0.82 -20.64
C ARG A 165 -2.80 -0.55 -21.33
N LYS A 166 -1.70 -1.31 -21.37
CA LYS A 166 -1.79 -2.75 -21.63
C LYS A 166 -2.83 -3.23 -20.64
N SER A 167 -4.02 -3.61 -21.12
CA SER A 167 -5.05 -4.16 -20.26
C SER A 167 -4.37 -5.32 -19.56
N SER A 168 -4.12 -5.16 -18.26
CA SER A 168 -3.65 -6.26 -17.44
C SER A 168 -4.84 -7.20 -17.32
N SER A 169 -5.11 -7.97 -18.37
CA SER A 169 -5.95 -9.18 -18.29
C SER A 169 -5.48 -10.09 -17.15
N ARG A 170 -4.21 -9.94 -16.73
CA ARG A 170 -3.61 -10.47 -15.51
C ARG A 170 -4.36 -10.21 -14.19
N ASN A 171 -5.39 -9.36 -14.13
CA ASN A 171 -6.15 -9.10 -12.90
C ASN A 171 -7.56 -9.71 -12.89
N ARG A 172 -7.97 -10.47 -13.91
CA ARG A 172 -9.21 -11.29 -13.83
C ARG A 172 -9.03 -12.55 -12.97
N ASN A 173 -7.79 -12.97 -12.71
CA ASN A 173 -7.46 -14.20 -11.97
C ASN A 173 -6.88 -13.92 -10.57
N ARG A 174 -7.42 -12.92 -9.85
CA ARG A 174 -7.13 -12.82 -8.41
C ARG A 174 -7.90 -13.93 -7.69
N GLY A 175 -7.21 -15.00 -7.33
CA GLY A 175 -7.77 -16.12 -6.57
C GLY A 175 -7.66 -17.50 -7.23
N VAL A 176 -7.18 -17.57 -8.47
CA VAL A 176 -6.98 -18.85 -9.18
C VAL A 176 -5.49 -19.06 -9.38
N VAL A 177 -4.96 -20.16 -8.84
CA VAL A 177 -3.60 -20.61 -9.10
C VAL A 177 -3.48 -20.88 -10.59
N SER A 178 -2.44 -20.38 -11.25
CA SER A 178 -2.26 -20.45 -12.71
C SER A 178 -2.20 -21.87 -13.32
N ASN A 179 -2.27 -22.90 -12.49
CA ASN A 179 -2.24 -24.32 -12.88
C ASN A 179 -3.61 -25.00 -12.90
N LEU A 180 -4.71 -24.30 -12.61
CA LEU A 180 -6.07 -24.83 -12.75
C LEU A 180 -6.65 -24.33 -14.07
N SER A 181 -6.82 -25.23 -15.03
CA SER A 181 -7.51 -24.96 -16.29
C SER A 181 -8.99 -24.63 -16.01
N ASP A 182 -9.52 -23.63 -16.73
CA ASP A 182 -10.82 -22.96 -16.50
C ASP A 182 -12.07 -23.89 -16.50
N LEU A 183 -11.91 -25.20 -16.69
CA LEU A 183 -12.98 -26.18 -16.90
C LEU A 183 -13.08 -27.25 -15.79
N HIS A 184 -12.21 -27.26 -14.80
CA HIS A 184 -12.40 -28.11 -13.62
C HIS A 184 -13.14 -27.33 -12.55
N GLY A 185 -14.46 -27.53 -12.51
CA GLY A 185 -15.32 -27.01 -11.44
C GLY A 185 -14.69 -27.35 -10.09
N THR A 186 -14.41 -26.33 -9.29
CA THR A 186 -14.02 -26.53 -7.89
C THR A 186 -15.17 -27.25 -7.23
N GLY A 187 -15.00 -28.55 -6.92
CA GLY A 187 -16.02 -29.50 -6.48
C GLY A 187 -16.69 -29.17 -5.15
N GLY A 188 -17.21 -27.95 -4.99
CA GLY A 188 -18.04 -27.50 -3.88
C GLY A 188 -19.54 -27.56 -4.20
N GLY A 189 -19.93 -28.26 -5.27
CA GLY A 189 -21.30 -28.33 -5.77
C GLY A 189 -22.00 -29.69 -5.65
N SER A 190 -21.35 -30.73 -5.12
CA SER A 190 -21.94 -32.07 -5.03
C SER A 190 -21.76 -32.71 -3.66
N ALA A 191 -22.13 -31.99 -2.59
CA ALA A 191 -22.59 -32.66 -1.39
C ALA A 191 -24.07 -33.03 -1.65
N ALA A 192 -24.26 -34.12 -2.39
CA ALA A 192 -25.51 -34.84 -2.35
C ALA A 192 -25.84 -35.07 -0.86
N GLN A 193 -27.01 -34.61 -0.45
CA GLN A 193 -27.55 -34.90 0.88
C GLN A 193 -27.75 -36.41 0.95
N GLU A 194 -26.76 -37.12 1.48
CA GLU A 194 -26.96 -38.47 2.02
C GLU A 194 -27.86 -38.28 3.25
N ILE A 195 -29.17 -38.26 3.00
CA ILE A 195 -30.18 -38.34 4.04
C ILE A 195 -30.06 -39.75 4.59
N SER A 196 -29.32 -39.92 5.69
CA SER A 196 -29.35 -41.19 6.42
C SER A 196 -30.78 -41.40 6.91
N GLU A 197 -31.43 -42.48 6.48
CA GLU A 197 -32.72 -42.94 7.01
C GLU A 197 -32.54 -43.37 8.48
N ILE A 198 -32.51 -42.39 9.39
CA ILE A 198 -32.49 -42.67 10.84
C ILE A 198 -33.93 -42.98 11.25
N THR A 199 -34.26 -44.26 11.30
CA THR A 199 -35.51 -44.77 11.89
C THR A 199 -35.38 -44.78 13.41
N PHE A 200 -36.04 -43.84 14.09
CA PHE A 200 -36.18 -43.88 15.55
C PHE A 200 -37.26 -44.90 15.92
N SER A 201 -36.86 -46.02 16.53
CA SER A 201 -37.77 -47.01 17.09
C SER A 201 -38.40 -46.46 18.37
N GLU A 202 -39.72 -46.39 18.38
CA GLU A 202 -40.52 -45.91 19.49
C GLU A 202 -40.77 -47.03 20.52
N ARG A 203 -40.53 -46.72 21.81
CA ARG A 203 -41.08 -47.34 23.03
C ARG A 203 -40.75 -48.80 23.37
N ALA A 204 -40.34 -48.97 24.63
CA ALA A 204 -41.14 -49.73 25.60
C ALA A 204 -40.97 -49.16 27.02
N LYS A 205 -42.07 -49.21 27.77
CA LYS A 205 -42.16 -48.97 29.22
C LYS A 205 -41.56 -50.14 29.99
#